data_AF-A0A820Z4Q6-F1
#
_entry.id   AF-A0A820Z4Q6-F1
#
_cell.length_a   1.000
_cell.length_b   1.000
_cell.length_c   1.000
_cell.angle_alpha   90.00
_cell.angle_beta   90.00
_cell.angle_gamma   90.00
#
_symmetry.space_group_name_H-M   'P 1'
#
loop_
_entity.id
_entity.type
_entity.pdbx_description
1 polymer ?
#
loop_
_entity_poly.entity_id
_entity_poly.type
_entity_poly.pdbx_seq_one_letter_code
_entity_poly.pdbx_strand_id
1 'polypeptide(L)'
;MAKPVYQAINRHSPNQSVIVFVPSRKLSRITAIDILTFAAAEQKQDRFLHISTAEIEPFTNELEDQTLKETVLRGVAYLHEGLSHKDRTIVEELYTAGALQVCIVSRSMLWTLNLFSYLVIIMDTQYYNGQDHTYDDYPINDVLQMIGRANRPLKEVDAKVVLMCLSSKK
;
A
#
# COMPACT_ATOMS: atom_id res chain seq x y z
N MET A 1 6.80 -10.23 -5.71
CA MET A 1 6.66 -9.43 -6.95
C MET A 1 6.95 -7.95 -6.72
N ALA A 2 7.88 -7.58 -5.83
CA ALA A 2 8.01 -6.18 -5.40
C ALA A 2 8.58 -5.23 -6.48
N LYS A 3 9.54 -5.68 -7.30
CA LYS A 3 10.10 -4.85 -8.39
C LYS A 3 9.06 -4.45 -9.45
N PRO A 4 8.22 -5.37 -9.97
CA PRO A 4 7.09 -5.00 -10.84
C PRO A 4 6.13 -4.00 -10.20
N VAL A 5 5.86 -4.09 -8.88
CA VAL A 5 5.02 -3.12 -8.16
C VAL A 5 5.66 -1.73 -8.23
N TYR A 6 6.94 -1.60 -7.89
CA TYR A 6 7.66 -0.33 -7.97
C TYR A 6 7.65 0.25 -9.40
N GLN A 7 7.86 -0.58 -10.42
CA GLN A 7 7.78 -0.16 -11.82
C GLN A 7 6.37 0.30 -12.23
N ALA A 8 5.33 -0.40 -11.78
CA ALA A 8 3.95 -0.03 -12.03
C ALA A 8 3.60 1.33 -11.38
N ILE A 9 4.10 1.58 -10.17
CA ILE A 9 3.96 2.89 -9.51
C ILE A 9 4.58 3.98 -10.38
N ASN A 10 5.85 3.82 -10.78
CA ASN A 10 6.54 4.82 -11.58
C ASN A 10 5.89 5.06 -12.95
N ARG A 11 5.31 4.02 -13.56
CA ARG A 11 4.67 4.12 -14.87
C ARG A 11 3.28 4.73 -14.81
N HIS A 12 2.47 4.32 -13.85
CA HIS A 12 1.04 4.61 -13.84
C HIS A 12 0.65 5.73 -12.89
N SER A 13 1.39 5.93 -11.78
CA SER A 13 1.10 6.92 -10.74
C SER A 13 2.37 7.53 -10.16
N PRO A 14 3.13 8.30 -10.97
CA PRO A 14 4.41 8.85 -10.53
C PRO A 14 4.27 9.83 -9.35
N ASN A 15 3.19 10.61 -9.28
CA ASN A 15 3.00 11.63 -8.24
C ASN A 15 1.66 11.50 -7.50
N GLN A 16 0.77 10.60 -7.94
CA GLN A 16 -0.55 10.43 -7.34
C GLN A 16 -0.53 9.28 -6.33
N SER A 17 -1.55 9.22 -5.49
CA SER A 17 -1.65 8.25 -4.41
C SER A 17 -1.78 6.82 -4.96
N VAL A 18 -1.18 5.87 -4.24
CA VAL A 18 -1.17 4.43 -4.56
C VAL A 18 -1.60 3.60 -3.36
N ILE A 19 -2.49 2.63 -3.57
CA ILE A 19 -2.73 1.52 -2.63
C ILE A 19 -2.21 0.23 -3.24
N VAL A 20 -1.45 -0.55 -2.48
CA VAL A 20 -0.98 -1.88 -2.88
C VAL A 20 -1.60 -2.93 -1.96
N PHE A 21 -2.49 -3.76 -2.48
CA PHE A 21 -3.01 -4.91 -1.75
C PHE A 21 -2.05 -6.07 -1.80
N VAL A 22 -1.82 -6.72 -0.66
CA VAL A 22 -0.93 -7.87 -0.54
C VAL A 22 -1.58 -9.03 0.23
N PRO A 23 -1.14 -10.28 0.03
CA PRO A 23 -1.82 -11.45 0.59
C PRO A 23 -1.74 -11.63 2.09
N SER A 24 -0.72 -11.06 2.74
CA SER A 24 -0.49 -11.29 4.16
C SER A 24 0.08 -10.07 4.87
N ARG A 25 -0.13 -10.03 6.19
CA ARG A 25 0.51 -9.08 7.10
C ARG A 25 2.03 -9.02 6.93
N LYS A 26 2.68 -10.17 6.79
CA LYS A 26 4.14 -10.21 6.63
C LYS A 26 4.58 -9.52 5.33
N LEU A 27 3.82 -9.74 4.25
CA LEU A 27 4.12 -9.14 2.95
C LEU A 27 3.89 -7.65 2.91
N SER A 28 3.02 -7.06 3.74
CA SER A 28 2.80 -5.60 3.71
C SER A 28 4.05 -4.86 4.16
N ARG A 29 4.66 -5.29 5.26
CA ARG A 29 5.93 -4.75 5.76
C ARG A 29 7.10 -5.00 4.80
N ILE A 30 7.26 -6.23 4.30
CA ILE A 30 8.36 -6.57 3.39
C ILE A 30 8.27 -5.75 2.10
N THR A 31 7.08 -5.63 1.52
CA THR A 31 6.88 -4.88 0.28
C THR A 31 7.16 -3.39 0.48
N ALA A 32 6.89 -2.83 1.66
CA ALA A 32 7.21 -1.45 1.99
C ALA A 32 8.71 -1.19 1.94
N ILE A 33 9.46 -2.06 2.62
CA ILE A 33 10.93 -2.01 2.66
C ILE A 33 11.50 -2.21 1.25
N ASP A 34 11.00 -3.18 0.49
CA ASP A 34 11.45 -3.43 -0.88
C ASP A 34 11.24 -2.21 -1.79
N ILE A 35 10.06 -1.57 -1.74
CA ILE A 35 9.75 -0.37 -2.53
C ILE A 35 10.73 0.77 -2.20
N LEU A 36 11.00 1.02 -0.92
CA LEU A 36 11.98 2.02 -0.49
C LEU A 36 13.41 1.65 -0.91
N THR A 37 13.75 0.37 -0.85
CA THR A 37 15.06 -0.13 -1.29
C THR A 37 15.26 0.11 -2.79
N PHE A 38 14.24 -0.13 -3.62
CA PHE A 38 14.30 0.18 -5.05
C PHE A 38 14.38 1.68 -5.32
N ALA A 39 13.64 2.50 -4.57
CA ALA A 39 13.71 3.96 -4.69
C ALA A 39 15.10 4.49 -4.31
N ALA A 40 15.71 3.97 -3.25
CA ALA A 40 17.08 4.31 -2.83
C ALA A 40 18.12 3.88 -3.87
N ALA A 41 17.96 2.71 -4.50
CA ALA A 41 18.84 2.26 -5.59
C ALA A 41 18.79 3.19 -6.82
N GLU A 42 17.68 3.90 -7.03
CA GLU A 42 17.53 4.94 -8.06
C GLU A 42 17.85 6.37 -7.57
N GLN A 43 18.45 6.52 -6.38
CA GLN A 43 18.76 7.82 -5.74
C GLN A 43 17.53 8.72 -5.52
N LYS A 44 16.35 8.11 -5.32
CA LYS A 44 15.05 8.78 -5.13
C LYS A 44 14.37 8.36 -3.82
N GLN A 45 15.15 8.23 -2.75
CA GLN A 45 14.72 7.64 -1.47
C GLN A 45 13.52 8.34 -0.81
N ASP A 46 13.32 9.64 -1.08
CA ASP A 46 12.25 10.46 -0.46
C ASP A 46 11.10 10.78 -1.42
N ARG A 47 11.07 10.19 -2.62
CA ARG A 47 10.12 10.60 -3.67
C ARG A 47 8.64 10.40 -3.32
N PHE A 48 8.35 9.52 -2.37
CA PHE A 48 6.98 9.18 -1.98
C PHE A 48 6.47 10.05 -0.82
N LEU A 49 7.33 10.87 -0.22
CA LEU A 49 6.97 11.83 0.81
C LEU A 49 6.71 13.18 0.16
N HIS A 50 5.51 13.74 0.37
CA HIS A 50 5.11 15.01 -0.25
C HIS A 50 5.14 16.19 0.72
N ILE A 51 5.61 15.98 1.95
CA ILE A 51 5.81 17.01 2.98
C ILE A 51 7.25 17.02 3.47
N SER A 52 7.64 18.06 4.20
CA SER A 52 8.98 18.12 4.79
C SER A 52 9.14 17.11 5.93
N THR A 53 10.37 16.67 6.20
CA THR A 53 10.66 15.75 7.32
C THR A 53 10.28 16.37 8.66
N ALA A 54 10.49 17.68 8.83
CA ALA A 54 10.11 18.39 10.04
C ALA A 54 8.60 18.40 10.31
N GLU A 55 7.77 18.41 9.25
CA GLU A 55 6.31 18.36 9.38
C GLU A 55 5.79 16.96 9.74
N ILE A 56 6.46 15.90 9.26
CA ILE A 56 6.02 14.52 9.52
C ILE A 56 6.56 13.95 10.84
N GLU A 57 7.67 14.49 11.34
CA GLU A 57 8.35 14.04 12.57
C GLU A 57 7.41 13.91 13.79
N PRO A 58 6.55 14.90 14.11
CA PRO A 58 5.62 14.79 15.24
C PRO A 58 4.71 13.55 15.15
N PHE A 59 4.14 13.28 13.98
CA PHE A 59 3.29 12.11 13.73
C PHE A 59 4.08 10.81 13.81
N THR A 60 5.29 10.78 13.24
CA THR A 60 6.13 9.58 13.25
C THR A 60 6.65 9.22 14.65
N ASN A 61 6.81 10.22 15.53
CA ASN A 61 7.20 10.01 16.92
C ASN A 61 6.08 9.39 17.77
N GLU A 62 4.83 9.50 17.31
CA GLU A 62 3.68 8.93 17.96
C GLU A 62 3.40 7.47 17.59
N LEU A 63 4.04 6.96 16.54
CA LEU A 63 3.90 5.58 16.06
C LEU A 63 4.59 4.60 17.00
N GLU A 64 3.91 3.49 17.30
CA GLU A 64 4.43 2.43 18.16
C GLU A 64 5.36 1.48 17.39
N ASP A 65 4.98 1.11 16.15
CA ASP A 65 5.78 0.23 15.30
C ASP A 65 7.01 0.97 14.72
N GLN A 66 8.20 0.52 15.11
CA GLN A 66 9.47 1.13 14.70
C GLN A 66 9.73 1.01 13.19
N THR A 67 9.35 -0.10 12.57
CA THR A 67 9.53 -0.26 11.12
C THR A 67 8.55 0.64 10.36
N LEU A 68 7.32 0.79 10.85
CA LEU A 68 6.34 1.68 10.27
C LEU A 68 6.85 3.12 10.30
N LYS A 69 7.41 3.55 11.44
CA LYS A 69 8.06 4.86 11.60
C LYS A 69 9.09 5.13 10.51
N GLU A 70 10.03 4.22 10.30
CA GLU A 70 11.08 4.35 9.27
C GLU A 70 10.50 4.44 7.86
N THR A 71 9.48 3.64 7.56
CA THR A 71 8.87 3.63 6.22
C THR A 71 8.07 4.91 5.95
N VAL A 72 7.30 5.38 6.95
CA VAL A 72 6.46 6.59 6.86
C VAL A 72 7.31 7.84 6.66
N LEU A 73 8.49 7.93 7.32
CA LEU A 73 9.46 9.01 7.11
C LEU A 73 9.96 9.13 5.66
N ARG A 74 9.78 8.09 4.83
CA ARG A 74 10.16 8.06 3.41
C ARG A 74 8.94 8.05 2.49
N GLY A 75 7.73 8.23 3.03
CA GLY A 75 6.49 8.37 2.27
C GLY A 75 5.79 7.07 1.89
N VAL A 76 6.19 5.94 2.47
CA VAL A 76 5.55 4.63 2.26
C VAL A 76 5.02 4.12 3.60
N ALA A 77 3.73 3.84 3.69
CA ALA A 77 3.14 3.21 4.87
C ALA A 77 2.65 1.80 4.55
N TYR A 78 2.40 1.02 5.59
CA TYR A 78 1.67 -0.23 5.49
C TYR A 78 0.59 -0.34 6.56
N LEU A 79 -0.50 -1.04 6.24
CA LEU A 79 -1.62 -1.32 7.11
C LEU A 79 -1.85 -2.83 7.16
N HIS A 80 -1.97 -3.36 8.38
CA HIS A 80 -2.36 -4.75 8.62
C HIS A 80 -3.11 -4.90 9.95
N GLU A 81 -3.83 -6.00 10.13
CA GLU A 81 -4.68 -6.26 11.29
C GLU A 81 -3.96 -6.33 12.65
N GLY A 82 -2.63 -6.43 12.64
CA GLY A 82 -1.80 -6.40 13.85
C GLY A 82 -1.25 -5.03 14.26
N LEU A 83 -1.56 -3.93 13.56
CA LEU A 83 -1.15 -2.58 13.98
C LEU A 83 -2.07 -2.07 15.09
N SER A 84 -1.56 -1.22 15.98
CA SER A 84 -2.37 -0.53 16.98
C SER A 84 -3.42 0.36 16.29
N HIS A 85 -4.52 0.65 16.99
CA HIS A 85 -5.54 1.54 16.43
C HIS A 85 -4.97 2.94 16.18
N LYS A 86 -4.09 3.41 17.09
CA LYS A 86 -3.39 4.69 16.97
C LYS A 86 -2.57 4.79 15.69
N ASP A 87 -1.73 3.79 15.42
CA ASP A 87 -0.87 3.76 14.22
C ASP A 87 -1.69 3.79 12.93
N ARG A 88 -2.81 3.06 12.90
CA ARG A 88 -3.71 3.04 11.73
C ARG A 88 -4.31 4.42 11.48
N THR A 89 -4.84 5.07 12.52
CA THR A 89 -5.46 6.39 12.40
C THR A 89 -4.46 7.41 11.87
N ILE A 90 -3.24 7.43 12.43
CA ILE A 90 -2.18 8.35 11.97
C ILE A 90 -1.84 8.10 10.49
N VAL A 91 -1.66 6.84 10.08
CA VAL A 91 -1.36 6.50 8.68
C VAL A 91 -2.50 6.90 7.74
N GLU A 92 -3.75 6.64 8.13
CA GLU A 92 -4.93 6.99 7.33
C GLU A 92 -5.08 8.51 7.15
N GLU A 93 -4.84 9.29 8.20
CA GLU A 93 -4.86 10.75 8.16
C GLU A 93 -3.75 11.30 7.27
N LEU A 94 -2.51 10.86 7.46
CA LEU A 94 -1.35 11.28 6.65
C LEU A 94 -1.54 10.94 5.17
N TYR A 95 -2.06 9.75 4.86
CA TYR A 95 -2.34 9.34 3.49
C TYR A 95 -3.47 10.16 2.85
N THR A 96 -4.56 10.40 3.60
CA THR A 96 -5.72 11.17 3.11
C THR A 96 -5.36 12.64 2.86
N ALA A 97 -4.53 13.21 3.73
CA ALA A 97 -3.94 14.54 3.57
C ALA A 97 -3.01 14.64 2.34
N GLY A 98 -2.52 13.51 1.83
CA GLY A 98 -1.60 13.45 0.69
C GLY A 98 -0.14 13.61 1.09
N ALA A 99 0.21 13.49 2.38
CA ALA A 99 1.59 13.50 2.82
C ALA A 99 2.34 12.23 2.37
N LEU A 100 1.64 11.10 2.36
CA LEU A 100 2.16 9.80 1.96
C LEU A 100 1.59 9.41 0.59
N GLN A 101 2.48 9.05 -0.34
CA GLN A 101 2.04 8.63 -1.67
C GLN A 101 1.60 7.17 -1.70
N VAL A 102 2.28 6.27 -0.97
CA VAL A 102 2.08 4.82 -1.10
C VAL A 102 1.61 4.21 0.22
N CYS A 103 0.52 3.45 0.17
CA CYS A 103 0.05 2.66 1.30
C CYS A 103 -0.11 1.19 0.90
N ILE A 104 0.50 0.28 1.66
CA ILE A 104 0.45 -1.16 1.39
C ILE A 104 -0.48 -1.82 2.39
N VAL A 105 -1.54 -2.45 1.92
CA VAL A 105 -2.62 -2.94 2.77
C VAL A 105 -2.71 -4.46 2.69
N SER A 106 -2.73 -5.15 3.83
CA SER A 106 -3.02 -6.58 3.83
C SER A 106 -4.46 -6.85 3.40
N ARG A 107 -4.67 -7.94 2.65
CA ARG A 107 -5.99 -8.38 2.19
C ARG A 107 -7.06 -8.36 3.29
N SER A 108 -6.70 -8.83 4.49
CA SER A 108 -7.57 -8.89 5.68
C SER A 108 -8.23 -7.55 6.05
N MET A 109 -7.59 -6.41 5.73
CA MET A 109 -8.11 -5.08 6.04
C MET A 109 -9.01 -4.48 4.97
N LEU A 110 -9.22 -5.16 3.83
CA LEU A 110 -9.96 -4.64 2.67
C LEU A 110 -11.32 -4.01 3.04
N TRP A 111 -12.08 -4.71 3.86
CA TRP A 111 -13.45 -4.32 4.23
C TRP A 111 -13.49 -3.22 5.30
N THR A 112 -12.44 -3.10 6.12
CA THR A 112 -12.33 -2.06 7.15
C THR A 112 -11.63 -0.80 6.65
N LEU A 113 -10.95 -0.88 5.50
CA LEU A 113 -10.18 0.23 4.95
C LEU A 113 -11.10 1.36 4.51
N ASN A 114 -10.79 2.60 4.91
CA ASN A 114 -11.51 3.80 4.48
C ASN A 114 -10.65 4.72 3.59
N LEU A 115 -9.72 4.13 2.84
CA LEU A 115 -8.82 4.84 1.95
C LEU A 115 -9.18 4.62 0.49
N PHE A 116 -9.01 5.69 -0.29
CA PHE A 116 -9.16 5.68 -1.74
C PHE A 116 -7.91 6.24 -2.40
N SER A 117 -7.61 5.74 -3.59
CA SER A 117 -6.36 6.00 -4.29
C SER A 117 -6.58 6.31 -5.76
N TYR A 118 -5.58 6.89 -6.40
CA TYR A 118 -5.57 7.01 -7.86
C TYR A 118 -5.22 5.67 -8.52
N LEU A 119 -4.17 5.01 -8.02
CA LEU A 119 -3.72 3.71 -8.49
C LEU A 119 -3.93 2.66 -7.41
N VAL A 120 -4.62 1.57 -7.76
CA VAL A 120 -4.62 0.35 -6.96
C VAL A 120 -3.78 -0.72 -7.64
N ILE A 121 -2.90 -1.35 -6.88
CA ILE A 121 -2.14 -2.52 -7.32
C ILE A 121 -2.57 -3.71 -6.48
N ILE A 122 -3.02 -4.79 -7.11
CA ILE A 122 -3.31 -6.06 -6.43
C ILE A 122 -2.11 -6.97 -6.68
N MET A 123 -1.27 -7.12 -5.66
CA MET A 123 -0.05 -7.93 -5.74
C MET A 123 -0.37 -9.37 -5.34
N ASP A 124 -0.58 -10.21 -6.34
CA ASP A 124 -1.07 -11.58 -6.22
C ASP A 124 -2.58 -11.66 -5.91
N THR A 125 -3.20 -12.75 -6.34
CA THR A 125 -4.65 -13.00 -6.18
C THR A 125 -4.93 -14.29 -5.44
N GLN A 126 -3.94 -14.77 -4.68
CA GLN A 126 -4.02 -15.97 -3.87
C GLN A 126 -3.55 -15.69 -2.44
N TYR A 127 -4.02 -16.49 -1.51
CA TYR A 127 -3.55 -16.50 -0.13
C TYR A 127 -3.37 -17.94 0.35
N TYR A 128 -2.49 -18.11 1.31
CA TYR A 128 -2.28 -19.42 1.93
C TYR A 128 -3.36 -19.67 2.99
N ASN A 129 -4.10 -20.76 2.83
CA ASN A 129 -5.05 -21.27 3.81
C ASN A 129 -4.31 -22.24 4.76
N GLY A 130 -4.14 -21.82 6.01
CA GLY A 130 -3.42 -22.61 7.01
C GLY A 130 -4.18 -23.82 7.54
N GLN A 131 -5.49 -23.93 7.29
CA GLN A 131 -6.30 -25.09 7.70
C GLN A 131 -6.13 -26.25 6.72
N ASP A 132 -6.24 -25.94 5.42
CA ASP A 132 -6.18 -26.96 4.35
C ASP A 132 -4.78 -27.11 3.75
N HIS A 133 -3.83 -26.26 4.15
CA HIS A 133 -2.47 -26.18 3.62
C HIS A 133 -2.39 -25.92 2.11
N THR A 134 -3.40 -25.27 1.54
CA THR A 134 -3.53 -24.91 0.12
C THR A 134 -3.34 -23.41 -0.13
N TYR A 135 -3.17 -23.04 -1.39
CA TYR A 135 -3.33 -21.66 -1.84
C TYR A 135 -4.69 -21.51 -2.49
N ASP A 136 -5.51 -20.66 -1.86
CA ASP A 136 -6.87 -20.39 -2.31
C ASP A 136 -6.90 -19.05 -3.06
N ASP A 137 -7.70 -18.99 -4.12
CA ASP A 137 -7.89 -17.76 -4.88
C ASP A 137 -8.70 -16.73 -4.08
N TYR A 138 -8.49 -15.45 -4.36
CA TYR A 138 -9.36 -14.41 -3.80
C TYR A 138 -10.76 -14.58 -4.35
N PRO A 139 -11.79 -14.53 -3.49
CA PRO A 139 -13.14 -14.50 -3.97
C PRO A 139 -13.36 -13.19 -4.74
N ILE A 140 -14.14 -13.26 -5.81
CA ILE A 140 -14.25 -12.19 -6.81
C ILE A 140 -14.74 -10.87 -6.20
N ASN A 141 -15.58 -10.94 -5.17
CA ASN A 141 -16.06 -9.80 -4.41
C ASN A 141 -14.92 -9.01 -3.75
N ASP A 142 -13.91 -9.70 -3.20
CA ASP A 142 -12.74 -9.04 -2.62
C ASP A 142 -11.95 -8.31 -3.71
N VAL A 143 -11.73 -8.95 -4.86
CA VAL A 143 -11.02 -8.34 -5.99
C VAL A 143 -11.75 -7.10 -6.50
N LEU A 144 -13.08 -7.18 -6.67
CA LEU A 144 -13.91 -6.05 -7.07
C LEU A 144 -13.88 -4.90 -6.05
N GLN A 145 -13.86 -5.21 -4.75
CA GLN A 145 -13.72 -4.20 -3.71
C GLN A 145 -12.34 -3.54 -3.71
N MET A 146 -11.27 -4.30 -3.96
CA MET A 146 -9.92 -3.75 -4.13
C MET A 146 -9.89 -2.78 -5.32
N ILE A 147 -10.44 -3.20 -6.47
CA ILE A 147 -10.59 -2.36 -7.66
C ILE A 147 -11.36 -1.08 -7.32
N GLY A 148 -12.44 -1.19 -6.55
CA GLY A 148 -13.27 -0.05 -6.12
C GLY A 148 -12.54 1.00 -5.26
N ARG A 149 -11.36 0.68 -4.72
CA ARG A 149 -10.52 1.67 -4.01
C ARG A 149 -9.79 2.62 -4.95
N ALA A 150 -9.68 2.30 -6.25
CA ALA A 150 -9.18 3.21 -7.27
C ALA A 150 -10.30 4.18 -7.69
N ASN A 151 -10.67 5.10 -6.79
CA ASN A 151 -11.79 6.01 -7.03
C ASN A 151 -11.65 7.32 -6.25
N ARG A 152 -11.32 8.42 -6.93
CA ARG A 152 -11.20 9.77 -6.34
C ARG A 152 -11.88 10.83 -7.21
N PRO A 153 -13.22 10.81 -7.32
CA PRO A 153 -13.96 11.56 -8.34
C PRO A 153 -13.82 13.08 -8.22
N LEU A 154 -13.54 13.59 -7.02
CA LEU A 154 -13.36 15.03 -6.78
C LEU A 154 -11.93 15.52 -7.04
N LYS A 155 -10.95 14.61 -7.19
CA LYS A 155 -9.53 14.96 -7.31
C LYS A 155 -8.93 14.55 -8.66
N GLU A 156 -9.44 13.49 -9.28
CA GLU A 156 -8.84 12.84 -10.45
C GLU A 156 -9.89 12.61 -11.54
N VAL A 157 -9.47 12.70 -12.81
CA VAL A 157 -10.34 12.48 -13.98
C VAL A 157 -10.46 11.00 -14.33
N ASP A 158 -9.41 10.24 -14.10
CA ASP A 158 -9.36 8.79 -14.28
C ASP A 158 -8.84 8.09 -13.01
N ALA A 159 -8.85 6.76 -13.04
CA ALA A 159 -8.24 5.92 -12.03
C ALA A 159 -7.68 4.67 -12.70
N LYS A 160 -6.65 4.07 -12.09
CA LYS A 160 -5.93 2.94 -12.68
C LYS A 160 -5.89 1.77 -11.72
N VAL A 161 -5.95 0.57 -12.27
CA VAL A 161 -5.73 -0.67 -11.52
C VAL A 161 -4.72 -1.54 -12.25
N VAL A 162 -3.78 -2.11 -11.51
CA VAL A 162 -2.85 -3.12 -11.98
C VAL A 162 -3.05 -4.38 -11.16
N LEU A 163 -3.57 -5.43 -11.79
CA LEU A 163 -3.74 -6.75 -11.17
C LEU A 163 -2.57 -7.64 -11.59
N MET A 164 -1.79 -8.09 -10.62
CA MET A 164 -0.67 -9.01 -10.83
C MET A 164 -1.08 -10.38 -10.31
N CYS A 165 -1.19 -11.37 -11.19
CA CYS A 165 -1.61 -12.72 -10.84
C CYS A 165 -0.75 -13.76 -11.55
N LEU A 166 -0.84 -15.02 -11.11
CA LEU A 166 -0.24 -16.14 -11.82
C LEU A 166 -0.82 -16.24 -13.24
N SER A 167 0.02 -16.60 -14.21
CA SER A 167 -0.38 -16.70 -15.63
C SER A 167 -1.57 -17.62 -15.88
N SER A 168 -1.79 -18.63 -15.03
CA SER A 168 -2.94 -19.54 -15.10
C SER A 168 -4.28 -18.89 -14.70
N LYS A 169 -4.24 -17.67 -14.16
CA LYS A 169 -5.40 -16.91 -13.67
C LYS A 169 -5.64 -15.62 -14.46
N LYS A 170 -4.93 -15.45 -15.58
CA LYS A 170 -5.04 -14.29 -16.47
C LYS A 170 -6.22 -14.40 -17.42
#